data_AF-A0A2S3U2B4-F1
#
_entry.id   AF-A0A2S3U2B4-F1
#
_cell.length_a   1.000
_cell.length_b   1.000
_cell.length_c   1.000
_cell.angle_alpha   90.00
_cell.angle_beta   90.00
_cell.angle_gamma   90.00
#
_symmetry.space_group_name_H-M   'P 1'
#
loop_
_entity.id
_entity.type
_entity.pdbx_description
1 polymer ?
#
loop_
_entity_poly.entity_id
_entity_poly.type
_entity_poly.pdbx_seq_one_letter_code
_entity_poly.pdbx_strand_id
1 'polypeptide(L)'
;MHHFLVMGFIADQVNNPFALSAFYGYVPRRLAGSDINYTIVRNALYADPLVPYLPELIERHNVVYPMADQALSFISQADSAAAFAKVATTPDLLQRGRIYTLT
;
A
#
# COMPACT_ATOMS: atom_id res chain seq x y z
N MET A 1 -2.37 -26.19 3.84
CA MET A 1 -1.99 -25.45 2.61
C MET A 1 -1.25 -24.20 3.02
N HIS A 2 -0.13 -23.89 2.37
CA HIS A 2 0.59 -22.64 2.60
C HIS A 2 -0.06 -21.53 1.75
N HIS A 3 -0.28 -20.36 2.34
CA HIS A 3 -0.86 -19.19 1.68
C HIS A 3 0.09 -18.02 1.82
N PHE A 4 0.37 -17.32 0.72
CA PHE A 4 1.29 -16.21 0.69
C PHE A 4 0.53 -14.88 0.82
N LEU A 5 0.77 -14.14 1.91
CA LEU A 5 0.21 -12.81 2.11
C LEU A 5 1.27 -11.77 1.79
N VAL A 6 0.97 -10.87 0.86
CA VAL A 6 1.93 -9.88 0.35
C VAL A 6 1.46 -8.48 0.66
N MET A 7 2.38 -7.65 1.16
CA MET A 7 2.17 -6.21 1.27
C MET A 7 2.59 -5.52 -0.03
N GLY A 8 1.65 -4.83 -0.67
CA GLY A 8 1.84 -3.98 -1.84
C GLY A 8 1.60 -2.51 -1.53
N PHE A 9 1.61 -1.69 -2.58
CA PHE A 9 1.40 -0.25 -2.49
C PHE A 9 0.43 0.20 -3.58
N ILE A 10 -0.44 1.17 -3.28
CA ILE A 10 -1.53 1.57 -4.21
C ILE A 10 -1.06 2.26 -5.49
N ALA A 11 0.19 2.72 -5.55
CA ALA A 11 0.76 3.38 -6.73
C ALA A 11 1.32 2.35 -7.75
N ASP A 12 0.48 1.40 -8.17
CA ASP A 12 0.83 0.26 -9.03
C ASP A 12 0.16 0.30 -10.42
N GLN A 13 -0.52 1.40 -10.76
CA GLN A 13 -1.20 1.58 -12.05
C GLN A 13 -0.19 1.60 -13.21
N VAL A 14 -0.64 1.16 -14.39
CA VAL A 14 0.20 1.03 -15.60
C VAL A 14 0.88 2.34 -16.00
N ASN A 15 0.27 3.49 -15.69
CA ASN A 15 0.75 4.82 -16.02
C ASN A 15 1.24 5.61 -14.78
N ASN A 16 1.45 4.96 -13.63
CA ASN A 16 1.87 5.65 -12.43
C ASN A 16 3.38 6.00 -12.50
N PRO A 17 3.78 7.27 -12.39
CA PRO A 17 5.18 7.70 -12.53
C PRO A 17 6.04 7.41 -11.29
N PHE A 18 5.44 6.90 -10.20
CA PHE A 18 6.19 6.50 -9.01
C PHE A 18 7.28 5.48 -9.37
N ALA A 19 8.52 5.72 -8.95
CA ALA A 19 9.67 4.93 -9.38
C ALA A 19 9.54 3.41 -9.11
N LEU A 20 8.81 3.02 -8.06
CA LEU A 20 8.58 1.61 -7.72
C LEU A 20 7.26 1.05 -8.28
N SER A 21 6.51 1.81 -9.10
CA SER A 21 5.24 1.34 -9.67
C SER A 21 5.42 0.07 -10.49
N ALA A 22 6.51 -0.04 -11.24
CA ALA A 22 6.85 -1.24 -12.00
C ALA A 22 7.08 -2.47 -11.09
N PHE A 23 7.74 -2.27 -9.94
CA PHE A 23 7.94 -3.33 -8.95
C PHE A 23 6.60 -3.81 -8.38
N TYR A 24 5.78 -2.89 -7.86
CA TYR A 24 4.47 -3.23 -7.27
C TYR A 24 3.49 -3.79 -8.31
N GLY A 25 3.54 -3.30 -9.54
CA GLY A 25 2.74 -3.81 -10.65
C GLY A 25 3.18 -5.21 -11.11
N TYR A 26 4.47 -5.55 -11.00
CA TYR A 26 4.95 -6.87 -11.42
C TYR A 26 4.52 -8.00 -10.48
N VAL A 27 4.45 -7.74 -9.17
CA VAL A 27 4.09 -8.73 -8.14
C VAL A 27 2.79 -9.50 -8.44
N PRO A 28 1.61 -8.87 -8.67
CA PRO A 28 0.38 -9.59 -8.95
C PRO A 28 0.48 -10.43 -10.21
N ARG A 29 1.18 -9.94 -11.25
CA ARG A 29 1.40 -10.67 -12.51
C ARG A 29 2.26 -11.91 -12.28
N ARG A 30 3.34 -11.78 -11.51
CA ARG A 30 4.25 -12.90 -11.20
C ARG A 30 3.57 -13.98 -10.38
N LEU A 31 2.73 -13.60 -9.41
CA LEU A 31 1.96 -14.52 -8.57
C LEU A 31 0.83 -15.21 -9.35
N ALA A 32 0.13 -14.47 -10.22
CA ALA A 32 -0.92 -15.03 -11.08
C ALA A 32 -0.38 -16.09 -12.06
N GLY A 33 0.86 -15.94 -12.52
CA GLY A 33 1.56 -16.94 -13.34
C GLY A 33 2.21 -18.08 -12.53
N SER A 34 1.82 -18.30 -11.28
CA SER A 34 2.36 -19.36 -10.41
C SER A 34 1.24 -20.21 -9.80
N ASP A 35 1.61 -21.36 -9.22
CA ASP A 35 0.66 -22.23 -8.51
C ASP A 35 0.42 -21.80 -7.05
N ILE A 36 1.09 -20.74 -6.57
CA ILE A 36 1.02 -20.26 -5.19
C ILE A 36 -0.38 -19.69 -4.89
N ASN A 37 -0.98 -20.10 -3.78
CA ASN A 37 -2.16 -19.42 -3.25
C ASN A 37 -1.72 -18.12 -2.58
N TYR A 38 -2.28 -16.98 -2.99
CA TYR A 38 -1.85 -15.69 -2.50
C TYR A 38 -3.01 -14.71 -2.26
N THR A 39 -2.77 -13.76 -1.37
CA THR A 39 -3.57 -12.56 -1.16
C THR A 39 -2.64 -11.35 -1.10
N ILE A 40 -3.05 -10.23 -1.69
CA ILE A 40 -2.28 -8.98 -1.68
C ILE A 40 -3.06 -7.95 -0.85
N VAL A 41 -2.37 -7.23 0.01
CA VAL A 41 -2.89 -6.08 0.75
C VAL A 41 -2.09 -4.87 0.29
N ARG A 42 -2.74 -3.86 -0.28
CA ARG A 42 -2.07 -2.64 -0.77
C ARG A 42 -2.28 -1.50 0.21
N ASN A 43 -1.19 -0.90 0.65
CA ASN A 43 -1.24 0.29 1.51
C ASN A 43 -1.30 1.58 0.70
N ALA A 44 -2.06 2.54 1.23
CA ALA A 44 -1.94 3.95 0.89
C ALA A 44 -0.63 4.56 1.43
N LEU A 45 -0.44 5.87 1.22
CA LEU A 45 0.71 6.59 1.78
C LEU A 45 0.68 6.55 3.30
N TYR A 46 1.82 6.36 3.95
CA TYR A 46 1.84 6.45 5.41
C TYR A 46 1.65 7.91 5.85
N ALA A 47 0.75 8.12 6.82
CA ALA A 47 0.55 9.41 7.47
C ALA A 47 1.66 9.72 8.49
N ASP A 48 2.26 8.69 9.08
CA ASP A 48 3.23 8.81 10.17
C ASP A 48 4.42 9.73 9.85
N PRO A 49 5.04 9.69 8.65
CA PRO A 49 6.14 10.59 8.29
C PRO A 49 5.74 12.08 8.26
N LEU A 50 4.44 12.41 8.22
CA LEU A 50 3.99 13.81 8.29
C LEU A 50 4.35 14.42 9.65
N VAL A 51 4.31 13.65 10.74
CA VAL A 51 4.56 14.15 12.10
C VAL A 51 5.96 14.76 12.27
N PRO A 52 7.07 14.05 11.98
CA PRO A 52 8.40 14.63 12.05
C PRO A 52 8.65 15.72 10.98
N TYR A 53 7.82 15.78 9.94
CA TYR A 53 7.92 16.80 8.88
C TYR A 53 7.22 18.13 9.23
N LEU A 54 6.30 18.13 10.21
CA LEU A 54 5.55 19.32 10.63
C LEU A 54 6.42 20.54 10.95
N PRO A 55 7.56 20.43 11.67
CA PRO A 55 8.38 21.61 11.97
C PRO A 55 8.86 22.34 10.72
N GLU A 56 9.28 21.60 9.69
CA GLU A 56 9.74 22.18 8.42
C GLU A 56 8.58 22.84 7.66
N LEU A 57 7.40 22.20 7.65
CA LEU A 57 6.21 22.75 7.00
C LEU A 57 5.77 24.07 7.64
N ILE A 58 5.85 24.16 8.97
CA ILE A 58 5.54 25.37 9.74
C ILE A 58 6.57 26.46 9.42
N GLU A 59 7.87 26.14 9.44
CA GLU A 59 8.93 27.10 9.11
C GLU A 59 8.75 27.67 7.70
N ARG A 60 8.45 26.82 6.71
CA ARG A 60 8.21 27.22 5.33
C ARG A 60 6.87 27.89 5.10
N HIS A 61 5.95 27.87 6.07
CA HIS A 61 4.57 28.34 5.96
C HIS A 61 3.82 27.76 4.75
N ASN A 62 4.19 26.54 4.31
CA ASN A 62 3.66 25.95 3.09
C ASN A 62 3.78 24.42 3.09
N VAL A 63 2.80 23.73 2.49
CA VAL A 63 2.83 22.29 2.23
C VAL A 63 3.37 22.05 0.83
N VAL A 64 4.61 21.59 0.72
CA VAL A 64 5.36 21.55 -0.55
C VAL A 64 5.24 20.23 -1.33
N TYR A 65 4.17 19.46 -1.12
CA TYR A 65 3.95 18.24 -1.90
C TYR A 65 3.57 18.57 -3.36
N PRO A 66 4.27 18.00 -4.35
CA PRO A 66 4.04 18.31 -5.77
C PRO A 66 2.83 17.54 -6.33
N MET A 67 1.67 17.70 -5.69
CA MET A 67 0.45 16.97 -6.05
C MET A 67 -0.56 17.83 -6.83
N ALA A 68 -0.31 19.14 -6.95
CA ALA A 68 -1.29 20.09 -7.50
C ALA A 68 -2.67 19.88 -6.86
N ASP A 69 -3.72 19.69 -7.65
CA ASP A 69 -5.09 19.48 -7.18
C ASP A 69 -5.46 17.99 -7.00
N GLN A 70 -4.47 17.09 -6.98
CA GLN A 70 -4.72 15.65 -6.81
C GLN A 70 -4.93 15.28 -5.35
N ALA A 71 -5.98 14.49 -5.10
CA ALA A 71 -6.24 13.92 -3.79
C ALA A 71 -5.29 12.75 -3.49
N LEU A 72 -4.77 12.70 -2.26
CA LEU A 72 -3.99 11.61 -1.73
C LEU A 72 -4.77 10.88 -0.64
N SER A 73 -4.69 9.55 -0.64
CA SER A 73 -5.15 8.71 0.48
C SER A 73 -3.99 8.38 1.39
N PHE A 74 -4.25 8.36 2.70
CA PHE A 74 -3.25 8.08 3.73
C PHE A 74 -3.75 7.02 4.70
N ILE A 75 -2.83 6.21 5.22
CA ILE A 75 -3.09 5.25 6.30
C ILE A 75 -2.02 5.37 7.38
N SER A 76 -2.35 5.12 8.64
CA SER A 76 -1.32 5.01 9.68
C SER A 76 -0.60 3.66 9.57
N GLN A 77 0.67 3.59 9.98
CA GLN A 77 1.38 2.30 10.07
C GLN A 77 0.67 1.34 11.02
N ALA A 78 0.07 1.87 12.10
CA ALA A 78 -0.69 1.10 13.08
C ALA A 78 -1.93 0.43 12.46
N ASP A 79 -2.75 1.18 11.71
CA ASP A 79 -3.94 0.65 11.06
C ASP A 79 -3.58 -0.33 9.94
N SER A 80 -2.54 -0.02 9.16
CA SER A 80 -1.98 -0.93 8.16
C SER A 80 -1.57 -2.26 8.80
N ALA A 81 -0.82 -2.22 9.90
CA ALA A 81 -0.37 -3.41 10.61
C ALA A 81 -1.55 -4.21 11.19
N ALA A 82 -2.52 -3.54 11.80
CA ALA A 82 -3.71 -4.16 12.35
C ALA A 82 -4.55 -4.86 11.27
N ALA A 83 -4.76 -4.19 10.13
CA ALA A 83 -5.48 -4.77 9.00
C ALA A 83 -4.72 -5.94 8.37
N PHE A 84 -3.40 -5.82 8.20
CA PHE A 84 -2.59 -6.92 7.67
C PHE A 84 -2.63 -8.15 8.59
N ALA A 85 -2.48 -7.94 9.91
CA ALA A 85 -2.60 -9.00 10.91
C ALA A 85 -3.99 -9.66 10.89
N LYS A 86 -5.05 -8.85 10.73
CA LYS A 86 -6.43 -9.37 10.60
C LYS A 86 -6.58 -10.27 9.37
N VAL A 87 -6.04 -9.88 8.21
CA VAL A 87 -6.05 -10.74 7.01
C VAL A 87 -5.23 -12.00 7.24
N ALA A 88 -4.04 -11.89 7.83
CA ALA A 88 -3.16 -13.02 8.10
C ALA A 88 -3.77 -14.08 9.05
N THR A 89 -4.65 -13.66 9.96
CA THR A 89 -5.21 -14.51 11.02
C THR A 89 -6.66 -14.91 10.79
N THR A 90 -7.30 -14.46 9.71
CA THR A 90 -8.69 -14.80 9.38
C THR A 90 -8.73 -15.63 8.10
N PRO A 91 -8.90 -16.97 8.19
CA PRO A 91 -8.85 -17.87 7.02
C PRO A 91 -9.75 -17.43 5.86
N ASP A 92 -10.96 -16.94 6.14
CA ASP A 92 -11.93 -16.50 5.13
C ASP A 92 -11.47 -15.27 4.32
N LEU A 93 -10.51 -14.50 4.85
CA LEU A 93 -9.92 -13.35 4.15
C LEU A 93 -8.74 -13.74 3.26
N LEU A 94 -8.13 -14.91 3.48
CA LEU A 94 -7.03 -15.47 2.70
C LEU A 94 -7.57 -16.18 1.44
N GLN A 95 -8.05 -15.38 0.50
CA GLN A 95 -8.62 -15.87 -0.76
C GLN A 95 -7.59 -15.78 -1.89
N ARG A 96 -7.45 -16.85 -2.68
CA ARG A 96 -6.53 -16.91 -3.83
C ARG A 96 -6.84 -15.78 -4.81
N GLY A 97 -5.83 -14.97 -5.12
CA GLY A 97 -5.94 -13.87 -6.08
C GLY A 97 -6.63 -12.61 -5.53
N ARG A 98 -7.07 -12.62 -4.26
CA ARG A 98 -7.74 -11.46 -3.65
C ARG A 98 -6.75 -10.33 -3.41
N ILE A 99 -7.18 -9.12 -3.73
CA ILE A 99 -6.43 -7.88 -3.48
C ILE A 99 -7.30 -6.95 -2.63
N TYR A 100 -6.79 -6.54 -1.48
CA TYR A 100 -7.38 -5.51 -0.62
C TYR A 100 -6.62 -4.20 -0.77
N THR A 101 -7.29 -3.08 -0.51
CA THR A 101 -6.67 -1.74 -0.50
C THR A 101 -7.01 -1.09 0.83
N LEU A 102 -6.00 -0.59 1.53
CA LEU A 102 -6.10 0.04 2.84
C LEU A 102 -5.81 1.54 2.71
N THR A 103 -6.75 2.37 3.13
CA THR A 103 -6.77 3.84 3.01
C THR A 103 -7.47 4.45 4.20
#